data_AF-A0A563VV26-F1
#
_entry.id   AF-A0A563VV26-F1
#
_cell.length_a   1.000
_cell.length_b   1.000
_cell.length_c   1.000
_cell.angle_alpha   90.00
_cell.angle_beta   90.00
_cell.angle_gamma   90.00
#
_symmetry.space_group_name_H-M   'P 1'
#
loop_
_entity.id
_entity.type
_entity.pdbx_description
1 polymer ?
#
loop_
_entity_poly.entity_id
_entity_poly.type
_entity_poly.pdbx_seq_one_letter_code
_entity_poly.pdbx_strand_id
1 'polypeptide(L)'
;MSWINPDRKSKKKGLSKIQVRVIEYTIETNGDLKTYRLITSLMNLTLFPALFWRNNIISDGRCENTIDELKTHLLGRKTPIRSLKPREVVQEIYGWLLGHYAIRSLMFQASQQANISPLRLGFTGTLKVIRRAIPNFQDLKDEQLPFFSHG
;
A
#
# COMPACT_ATOMS: atom_id res chain seq x y z
N MET A 1 -31.62 -2.17 -1.82
CA MET A 1 -30.80 -1.05 -2.32
C MET A 1 -30.88 0.09 -1.32
N SER A 2 -29.76 0.67 -0.93
CA SER A 2 -29.69 1.67 0.14
C SER A 2 -29.40 3.06 -0.44
N TRP A 3 -29.71 4.11 0.31
CA TRP A 3 -29.56 5.48 -0.14
C TRP A 3 -28.92 6.33 0.95
N ILE A 4 -27.97 7.19 0.56
CA ILE A 4 -27.42 8.23 1.43
C ILE A 4 -28.13 9.54 1.08
N ASN A 5 -28.79 10.14 2.07
CA ASN A 5 -29.41 11.45 1.91
C ASN A 5 -28.35 12.54 2.04
N PRO A 6 -28.36 13.57 1.18
CA PRO A 6 -27.49 14.73 1.33
C PRO A 6 -27.87 15.52 2.59
N ASP A 7 -26.87 16.14 3.22
CA ASP A 7 -27.09 17.07 4.33
C ASP A 7 -27.82 18.35 3.86
N ARG A 8 -28.29 19.17 4.81
CA ARG A 8 -29.09 20.36 4.51
C ARG A 8 -28.38 21.35 3.58
N LYS A 9 -27.05 21.50 3.68
CA LYS A 9 -26.26 22.42 2.85
C LYS A 9 -26.12 21.88 1.43
N SER A 10 -25.84 20.59 1.27
CA SER A 10 -25.76 19.95 -0.05
C SER A 10 -27.11 19.89 -0.75
N LYS A 11 -28.20 19.66 -0.01
CA LYS A 11 -29.56 19.69 -0.55
C LYS A 11 -29.94 21.07 -1.10
N LYS A 12 -29.54 22.16 -0.43
CA LYS A 12 -29.72 23.55 -0.93
C LYS A 12 -28.95 23.83 -2.23
N LYS A 13 -27.84 23.11 -2.47
CA LYS A 13 -27.06 23.16 -3.71
C LYS A 13 -27.62 22.24 -4.81
N GLY A 14 -28.77 21.61 -4.60
CA GLY A 14 -29.41 20.74 -5.58
C GLY A 14 -28.86 19.31 -5.66
N LEU A 15 -28.00 18.88 -4.72
CA LEU A 15 -27.54 17.49 -4.69
C LEU A 15 -28.69 16.54 -4.33
N SER A 16 -28.80 15.43 -5.06
CA SER A 16 -29.79 14.37 -4.85
C SER A 16 -29.26 13.25 -3.97
N LYS A 17 -30.15 12.31 -3.60
CA LYS A 17 -29.77 11.09 -2.90
C LYS A 17 -28.76 10.29 -3.72
N ILE A 18 -27.78 9.71 -3.06
CA ILE A 18 -26.78 8.84 -3.69
C ILE A 18 -27.19 7.39 -3.44
N GLN A 19 -27.32 6.62 -4.52
CA GLN A 19 -27.58 5.19 -4.42
C GLN A 19 -26.31 4.47 -3.99
N VAL A 20 -26.43 3.61 -2.99
CA VAL A 20 -25.31 2.80 -2.50
C VAL A 20 -25.72 1.36 -2.26
N ARG A 21 -24.75 0.47 -2.33
CA ARG A 21 -24.88 -0.92 -1.92
C ARG A 21 -24.24 -1.09 -0.55
N VAL A 22 -24.96 -1.73 0.35
CA VAL A 22 -24.44 -2.11 1.67
C VAL A 22 -24.23 -3.62 1.68
N ILE A 23 -23.06 -4.06 2.09
CA ILE A 23 -22.69 -5.47 2.25
C ILE A 23 -22.37 -5.69 3.71
N GLU A 24 -23.15 -6.55 4.37
CA GLU A 24 -22.91 -6.95 5.76
C GLU A 24 -22.23 -8.30 5.79
N TYR A 25 -21.17 -8.43 6.57
CA TYR A 25 -20.43 -9.68 6.73
C TYR A 25 -19.88 -9.82 8.14
N THR A 26 -19.77 -11.06 8.60
CA THR A 26 -19.26 -11.38 9.93
C THR A 26 -17.87 -11.99 9.80
N ILE A 27 -16.91 -11.46 10.57
CA ILE A 27 -15.58 -12.04 10.73
C ILE A 27 -15.47 -12.57 12.15
N GLU A 28 -15.10 -13.83 12.27
CA GLU A 28 -14.65 -14.41 13.53
C GLU A 28 -13.16 -14.10 13.72
N THR A 29 -12.79 -13.53 14.85
CA THR A 29 -11.39 -13.27 15.22
C THR A 29 -11.19 -13.67 16.67
N ASN A 30 -10.34 -14.68 16.90
CA ASN A 30 -10.02 -15.21 18.23
C ASN A 30 -11.27 -15.65 19.04
N GLY A 31 -12.28 -16.21 18.37
CA GLY A 31 -13.53 -16.66 18.99
C GLY A 31 -14.61 -15.57 19.13
N ASP A 32 -14.29 -14.31 18.83
CA ASP A 32 -15.27 -13.22 18.81
C ASP A 32 -15.84 -13.01 17.40
N LEU A 33 -17.17 -13.08 17.27
CA LEU A 33 -17.88 -12.75 16.04
C LEU A 33 -18.13 -11.24 15.96
N LYS A 34 -17.49 -10.56 15.00
CA LYS A 34 -17.70 -9.14 14.72
C LYS A 34 -18.38 -8.95 13.37
N THR A 35 -19.48 -8.20 13.38
CA THR A 35 -20.22 -7.85 12.17
C THR A 35 -19.73 -6.51 11.62
N TYR A 36 -19.39 -6.49 10.34
CA TYR A 36 -18.92 -5.32 9.61
C TYR A 36 -19.88 -4.97 8.47
N ARG A 37 -19.94 -3.68 8.12
CA ARG A 37 -20.75 -3.17 7.01
C ARG A 37 -19.87 -2.38 6.06
N LEU A 38 -19.80 -2.82 4.82
CA LEU A 38 -19.17 -2.09 3.72
C LEU A 38 -20.22 -1.32 2.93
N ILE A 39 -19.97 -0.04 2.67
CA ILE A 39 -20.75 0.78 1.73
C ILE A 39 -19.92 0.93 0.45
N THR A 40 -20.51 0.61 -0.71
CA THR A 40 -19.84 0.70 -2.01
C THR A 40 -20.78 1.23 -3.11
N SER A 41 -20.20 1.88 -4.11
CA SER A 41 -20.88 2.28 -5.36
C SER A 41 -20.85 1.19 -6.44
N LEU A 42 -20.18 0.05 -6.19
CA LEU A 42 -20.15 -1.08 -7.12
C LEU A 42 -21.44 -1.91 -7.02
N MET A 43 -22.38 -1.63 -7.92
CA MET A 43 -23.75 -2.16 -7.85
C MET A 43 -23.95 -3.54 -8.49
N ASN A 44 -23.06 -3.96 -9.40
CA ASN A 44 -23.21 -5.21 -10.14
C ASN A 44 -22.89 -6.44 -9.25
N LEU A 45 -23.90 -7.26 -8.99
CA LEU A 45 -23.81 -8.46 -8.14
C LEU A 45 -22.96 -9.57 -8.76
N THR A 46 -23.01 -9.73 -10.08
CA THR A 46 -22.30 -10.78 -10.82
C THR A 46 -20.81 -10.47 -10.93
N LEU A 47 -20.46 -9.21 -11.19
CA LEU A 47 -19.07 -8.76 -11.29
C LEU A 47 -18.41 -8.55 -9.92
N PHE A 48 -19.18 -8.12 -8.92
CA PHE A 48 -18.67 -7.81 -7.58
C PHE A 48 -19.48 -8.54 -6.48
N PRO A 49 -19.37 -9.87 -6.41
CA PRO A 49 -20.09 -10.65 -5.40
C PRO A 49 -19.60 -10.32 -3.99
N ALA A 50 -20.46 -10.51 -2.98
CA ALA A 50 -20.14 -10.16 -1.59
C ALA A 50 -18.82 -10.78 -1.07
N LEU A 51 -18.52 -12.02 -1.51
CA LEU A 51 -17.30 -12.75 -1.16
C LEU A 51 -16.02 -12.15 -1.77
N PHE A 52 -16.11 -11.48 -2.93
CA PHE A 52 -14.97 -10.81 -3.56
C PHE A 52 -14.40 -9.71 -2.64
N TRP A 53 -15.27 -9.07 -1.87
CA TRP A 53 -14.91 -7.99 -0.96
C TRP A 53 -14.13 -8.48 0.26
N ARG A 54 -14.48 -9.64 0.83
CA ARG A 54 -13.77 -10.23 1.98
C ARG A 54 -12.26 -10.35 1.73
N ASN A 55 -11.88 -10.73 0.51
CA ASN A 55 -10.48 -10.93 0.13
C ASN A 55 -9.76 -9.62 -0.25
N ASN A 56 -10.52 -8.59 -0.66
CA ASN A 56 -9.94 -7.35 -1.21
C ASN A 56 -9.98 -6.15 -0.26
N ILE A 57 -10.91 -6.09 0.71
CA ILE A 57 -10.98 -5.03 1.74
C ILE A 57 -9.76 -4.99 2.66
N ILE A 58 -9.00 -6.08 2.69
CA ILE A 58 -7.63 -6.15 3.21
C ILE A 58 -6.70 -5.13 2.48
N SER A 59 -7.18 -4.43 1.44
CA SER A 59 -6.52 -3.28 0.81
C SER A 59 -6.20 -2.15 1.78
N ASP A 60 -7.05 -1.89 2.78
CA ASP A 60 -6.77 -0.82 3.75
C ASP A 60 -5.59 -1.21 4.65
N GLY A 61 -5.50 -2.49 5.02
CA GLY A 61 -4.31 -3.04 5.68
C GLY A 61 -3.06 -2.98 4.79
N ARG A 62 -3.19 -3.06 3.45
CA ARG A 62 -2.05 -2.87 2.54
C ARG A 62 -1.57 -1.42 2.48
N CYS A 63 -2.48 -0.46 2.47
CA CYS A 63 -2.14 0.96 2.57
C CYS A 63 -1.50 1.27 3.92
N GLU A 64 -2.08 0.77 5.02
CA GLU A 64 -1.54 0.94 6.37
C GLU A 64 -0.16 0.28 6.51
N ASN A 65 0.01 -0.95 6.02
CA ASN A 65 1.30 -1.63 5.97
C ASN A 65 2.33 -0.84 5.14
N THR A 66 1.92 -0.25 4.02
CA THR A 66 2.82 0.58 3.21
C THR A 66 3.27 1.83 3.97
N ILE A 67 2.35 2.47 4.71
CA ILE A 67 2.66 3.61 5.56
C ILE A 67 3.59 3.21 6.70
N ASP A 68 3.36 2.06 7.35
CA ASP A 68 4.23 1.55 8.40
C ASP A 68 5.62 1.19 7.87
N GLU A 69 5.72 0.52 6.73
CA GLU A 69 7.00 0.23 6.08
C GLU A 69 7.79 1.49 5.78
N LEU A 70 7.13 2.54 5.27
CA LEU A 70 7.77 3.81 4.97
C LEU A 70 8.21 4.52 6.27
N LYS A 71 7.27 4.77 7.19
CA LYS A 71 7.50 5.60 8.40
C LYS A 71 8.30 4.88 9.49
N THR A 72 8.01 3.61 9.72
CA THR A 72 8.61 2.83 10.80
C THR A 72 9.88 2.14 10.33
N HIS A 73 9.82 1.37 9.24
CA HIS A 73 10.90 0.46 8.87
C HIS A 73 11.98 1.09 8.00
N LEU A 74 11.61 1.85 6.98
CA LEU A 74 12.55 2.52 6.09
C LEU A 74 13.21 3.72 6.77
N LEU A 75 12.39 4.58 7.40
CA LEU A 75 12.84 5.81 8.07
C LEU A 75 13.35 5.61 9.51
N GLY A 76 13.14 4.41 10.08
CA GLY A 76 13.66 4.06 11.40
C GLY A 76 13.07 4.88 12.55
N ARG A 77 11.78 5.26 12.49
CA ARG A 77 10.99 6.03 13.48
C ARG A 77 11.55 7.39 13.95
N LYS A 78 12.82 7.72 13.68
CA LYS A 78 13.55 8.85 14.28
C LYS A 78 14.20 9.79 13.27
N THR A 79 14.06 9.56 11.97
CA THR A 79 14.65 10.44 10.96
C THR A 79 13.63 11.53 10.59
N PRO A 80 13.70 12.74 11.17
CA PRO A 80 12.90 13.85 10.67
C PRO A 80 13.37 14.25 9.27
N ILE A 81 12.47 14.89 8.51
CA ILE A 81 12.84 15.60 7.29
C ILE A 81 13.89 16.65 7.68
N ARG A 82 15.04 16.62 7.02
CA ARG A 82 16.19 17.43 7.40
C ARG A 82 16.11 18.85 6.86
N SER A 83 15.49 19.04 5.70
CA SER A 83 15.35 20.38 5.12
C SER A 83 14.23 21.19 5.78
N LEU A 84 14.46 22.50 5.90
CA LEU A 84 13.49 23.49 6.32
C LEU A 84 12.89 24.28 5.15
N LYS A 85 13.32 24.03 3.90
CA LYS A 85 12.79 24.70 2.71
C LYS A 85 11.68 23.86 2.06
N PRO A 86 10.49 24.43 1.77
CA PRO A 86 9.36 23.65 1.26
C PRO A 86 9.65 22.78 0.03
N ARG A 87 10.45 23.28 -0.92
CA ARG A 87 10.83 22.52 -2.12
C ARG A 87 11.71 21.31 -1.81
N GLU A 88 12.71 21.49 -0.95
CA GLU A 88 13.66 20.43 -0.58
C GLU A 88 12.99 19.40 0.34
N VAL A 89 12.03 19.81 1.18
CA VAL A 89 11.16 18.92 1.95
C VAL A 89 10.41 17.95 1.02
N VAL A 90 9.80 18.48 -0.05
CA VAL A 90 9.10 17.66 -1.04
C VAL A 90 10.07 16.69 -1.73
N GLN A 91 11.26 17.16 -2.10
CA GLN A 91 12.30 16.33 -2.71
C GLN A 91 12.75 15.19 -1.78
N GLU A 92 12.95 15.45 -0.49
CA GLU A 92 13.34 14.45 0.50
C GLU A 92 12.28 13.36 0.65
N ILE A 93 11.00 13.75 0.70
CA ILE A 93 9.87 12.80 0.71
C ILE A 93 9.87 11.93 -0.55
N TYR A 94 10.09 12.51 -1.73
CA TYR A 94 10.19 11.74 -2.97
C TYR A 94 11.37 10.78 -2.96
N GLY A 95 12.51 11.17 -2.38
CA GLY A 95 13.66 10.28 -2.19
C GLY A 95 13.30 9.04 -1.36
N TRP A 96 12.53 9.21 -0.28
CA TRP A 96 12.05 8.09 0.53
C TRP A 96 11.06 7.20 -0.19
N LEU A 97 10.13 7.78 -0.96
CA LEU A 97 9.19 7.04 -1.78
C LEU A 97 9.90 6.20 -2.85
N LEU A 98 10.93 6.76 -3.50
CA LEU A 98 11.76 6.03 -4.46
C LEU A 98 12.52 4.89 -3.79
N GLY A 99 13.07 5.10 -2.59
CA GLY A 99 13.72 4.04 -1.83
C GLY A 99 12.78 2.88 -1.46
N HIS A 100 11.55 3.20 -1.01
CA HIS A 100 10.52 2.19 -0.75
C HIS A 100 10.15 1.43 -2.03
N TYR A 101 9.91 2.14 -3.13
CA TYR A 101 9.58 1.57 -4.42
C TYR A 101 10.68 0.62 -4.92
N ALA A 102 11.95 1.02 -4.84
CA ALA A 102 13.08 0.19 -5.25
C ALA A 102 13.11 -1.15 -4.49
N ILE A 103 12.90 -1.12 -3.17
CA ILE A 103 12.84 -2.34 -2.35
C ILE A 103 11.65 -3.21 -2.77
N ARG A 104 10.46 -2.62 -2.93
CA ARG A 104 9.25 -3.36 -3.34
C ARG A 104 9.38 -3.96 -4.74
N SER A 105 9.99 -3.25 -5.67
CA SER A 105 10.28 -3.75 -7.01
C SER A 105 11.24 -4.93 -6.96
N LEU A 106 12.31 -4.84 -6.17
CA LEU A 106 13.26 -5.94 -5.99
C LEU A 106 12.60 -7.17 -5.34
N MET A 107 11.74 -6.97 -4.34
CA MET A 107 10.95 -8.06 -3.75
C MET A 107 10.08 -8.74 -4.80
N PHE A 108 9.40 -7.95 -5.64
CA PHE A 108 8.57 -8.48 -6.72
C PHE A 108 9.41 -9.31 -7.71
N GLN A 109 10.54 -8.77 -8.18
CA GLN A 109 11.46 -9.48 -9.09
C GLN A 109 11.99 -10.78 -8.46
N ALA A 110 12.42 -10.75 -7.20
CA ALA A 110 12.89 -11.94 -6.49
C ALA A 110 11.79 -12.99 -6.32
N SER A 111 10.54 -12.57 -6.05
CA SER A 111 9.41 -13.48 -5.94
C SER A 111 9.04 -14.15 -7.27
N GLN A 112 9.16 -13.42 -8.38
CA GLN A 112 8.97 -13.95 -9.73
C GLN A 112 10.03 -15.00 -10.05
N GLN A 113 11.30 -14.72 -9.74
CA GLN A 113 12.40 -15.68 -9.93
C GLN A 113 12.23 -16.95 -9.08
N ALA A 114 11.73 -16.81 -7.85
CA ALA A 114 11.48 -17.93 -6.94
C ALA A 114 10.12 -18.63 -7.17
N ASN A 115 9.30 -18.16 -8.13
CA ASN A 115 7.95 -18.64 -8.40
C ASN A 115 7.05 -18.70 -7.14
N ILE A 116 7.12 -17.68 -6.30
CA ILE A 116 6.28 -17.54 -5.10
C ILE A 116 5.48 -16.24 -5.17
N SER A 117 4.37 -16.18 -4.42
CA SER A 117 3.62 -14.93 -4.29
C SER A 117 4.48 -13.82 -3.68
N PRO A 118 4.51 -12.60 -4.26
CA PRO A 118 5.24 -11.44 -3.72
C PRO A 118 4.86 -11.09 -2.27
N LEU A 119 3.63 -11.41 -1.87
CA LEU A 119 3.11 -11.17 -0.53
C LEU A 119 3.74 -12.07 0.54
N ARG A 120 4.49 -13.11 0.14
CA ARG A 120 5.21 -13.99 1.08
C ARG A 120 6.56 -13.41 1.52
N LEU A 121 7.05 -12.39 0.83
CA LEU A 121 8.29 -11.71 1.20
C LEU A 121 7.99 -10.56 2.17
N GLY A 122 8.69 -10.52 3.29
CA GLY A 122 8.56 -9.45 4.28
C GLY A 122 9.49 -8.27 3.99
N PHE A 123 8.94 -7.05 3.94
CA PHE A 123 9.71 -5.83 3.64
C PHE A 123 10.91 -5.63 4.58
N THR A 124 10.71 -5.77 5.88
CA THR A 124 11.77 -5.59 6.89
C THR A 124 12.89 -6.61 6.75
N GLY A 125 12.57 -7.84 6.36
CA GLY A 125 13.56 -8.88 6.06
C GLY A 125 14.39 -8.51 4.84
N THR A 126 13.73 -8.13 3.74
CA THR A 126 14.40 -7.70 2.51
C THR A 126 15.27 -6.47 2.74
N LEU A 127 14.79 -5.46 3.47
CA LEU A 127 15.58 -4.27 3.82
C LEU A 127 16.87 -4.63 4.57
N LYS A 128 16.82 -5.58 5.52
CA LYS A 128 18.01 -6.07 6.23
C LYS A 128 18.99 -6.78 5.29
N VAL A 129 18.48 -7.61 4.37
CA VAL A 129 19.31 -8.30 3.37
C VAL A 129 20.00 -7.29 2.45
N ILE A 130 19.25 -6.33 1.90
CA ILE A 130 19.81 -5.26 1.05
C ILE A 130 20.88 -4.49 1.81
N ARG A 131 20.61 -4.03 3.04
CA ARG A 131 21.59 -3.29 3.84
C ARG A 131 22.88 -4.07 4.11
N ARG A 132 22.79 -5.39 4.29
CA ARG A 132 23.97 -6.27 4.44
C ARG A 132 24.71 -6.48 3.12
N ALA A 133 24.00 -6.41 2.00
CA ALA A 133 24.58 -6.55 0.68
C ALA A 133 25.33 -5.27 0.25
N ILE A 134 24.89 -4.07 0.66
CA ILE A 134 25.47 -2.78 0.21
C ILE A 134 27.00 -2.76 0.12
N PRO A 135 27.78 -3.17 1.16
CA PRO A 135 29.25 -3.16 1.07
C PRO A 135 29.80 -3.98 -0.11
N ASN A 136 29.16 -5.09 -0.46
CA ASN A 136 29.57 -5.94 -1.59
C ASN A 136 29.31 -5.29 -2.96
N PHE A 137 28.49 -4.23 -3.02
CA PHE A 137 28.14 -3.50 -4.24
C PHE A 137 28.79 -2.11 -4.29
N GLN A 138 29.53 -1.69 -3.26
CA GLN A 138 30.21 -0.38 -3.23
C GLN A 138 31.46 -0.34 -4.12
N ASP A 139 32.12 -1.49 -4.34
CA ASP A 139 33.35 -1.60 -5.12
C ASP A 139 33.14 -2.16 -6.54
N LEU A 140 31.87 -2.28 -6.97
CA LEU A 140 31.57 -2.73 -8.32
C LEU A 140 31.96 -1.68 -9.35
N LYS A 141 32.64 -2.10 -10.41
CA LYS A 141 32.90 -1.24 -11.57
C LYS A 141 31.60 -1.02 -12.33
N ASP A 142 31.47 0.13 -13.01
CA ASP A 142 30.26 0.49 -13.77
C ASP A 142 29.84 -0.59 -14.79
N GLU A 143 30.81 -1.31 -15.36
CA GLU A 143 30.63 -2.43 -16.29
C GLU A 143 29.91 -3.65 -15.66
N GLN A 144 29.90 -3.74 -14.34
CA GLN A 144 29.33 -4.85 -13.56
C GLN A 144 27.95 -4.50 -12.97
N LEU A 145 27.46 -3.27 -13.17
CA LEU A 145 26.16 -2.84 -12.66
C LEU A 145 25.04 -3.34 -13.59
N PRO A 146 24.15 -4.25 -13.12
CA PRO A 146 23.13 -4.87 -13.96
C PRO A 146 22.03 -3.92 -14.46
N PHE A 147 22.01 -2.67 -13.98
CA PHE A 147 20.96 -1.68 -14.31
C PHE A 147 21.37 -0.67 -15.39
N PHE A 148 22.66 -0.57 -15.74
CA PHE A 148 23.15 0.40 -16.73
C PHE A 148 23.76 -0.23 -18.00
N SER A 149 23.84 -1.57 -18.07
CA SER A 149 24.23 -2.27 -19.30
C SER A 149 23.09 -2.21 -20.32
N HIS A 150 23.19 -1.19 -21.17
CA HIS A 150 22.65 -0.95 -22.50
C HIS A 150 21.46 -1.82 -22.98
N GLY A 151 20.36 -1.12 -23.31
CA GLY A 151 19.54 -1.49 -24.46
C GLY A 151 20.22 -1.07 -25.76
#